data_AF-A0AAJ0FYY1-F1
#
_entry.id   AF-A0AAJ0FYY1-F1
#
_cell.length_a   1.000
_cell.length_b   1.000
_cell.length_c   1.000
_cell.angle_alpha   90.00
_cell.angle_beta   90.00
_cell.angle_gamma   90.00
#
_symmetry.space_group_name_H-M   'P 1'
#
loop_
_entity.id
_entity.type
_entity.pdbx_description
1 polymer ?
#
loop_
_entity_poly.entity_id
_entity_poly.type
_entity_poly.pdbx_seq_one_letter_code
_entity_poly.pdbx_strand_id
1 'polypeptide(L)'
;MTKLLHLLSALFFASNVIAQSSSSKNGQGDKAAKTTATKSNKDIETSCSTAECFAGKKLSYFIVYSPECTKEQYKEEVCQGSETWCSDGNRAKLYGSKEKCLELRAKPPRQGKAAWQPNAKGDCPKDTEKCLGTEAACFLLSNDVKKDLQQLCLSQREGPPFMIPNSGGCTDPKAEEERCQGTIAWCNSQFNKKGYASKYDCILLRGLELKAFETDYKQGLIEPVKASILSWGKNVTRNAAIREIMRNGTAEAAQKSIATDMSGFMDKIKSSLQRQTLKNMQSGMRKGLEKYAEQKL
;
A
#
# COMPACT_ATOMS: atom_id res chain seq x y z
N MET A 1 11.39 -27.40 -0.85
CA MET A 1 10.52 -26.25 -0.50
C MET A 1 10.72 -25.03 -1.41
N THR A 2 11.93 -24.72 -1.86
CA THR A 2 12.22 -23.64 -2.83
C THR A 2 11.47 -23.75 -4.16
N LYS A 3 11.28 -24.97 -4.71
CA LYS A 3 10.51 -25.17 -5.96
C LYS A 3 9.01 -24.87 -5.84
N LEU A 4 8.40 -25.02 -4.65
CA LEU A 4 7.00 -24.68 -4.43
C LEU A 4 6.82 -23.16 -4.27
N LEU A 5 7.79 -22.49 -3.64
CA LEU A 5 7.85 -21.02 -3.62
C LEU A 5 8.07 -20.45 -5.03
N HIS A 6 8.95 -21.05 -5.85
CA HIS A 6 9.12 -20.64 -7.25
C HIS A 6 7.88 -20.86 -8.11
N LEU A 7 7.09 -21.90 -7.85
CA LEU A 7 5.80 -22.12 -8.51
C LEU A 7 4.77 -21.04 -8.13
N LEU A 8 4.73 -20.62 -6.86
CA LEU A 8 3.88 -19.51 -6.41
C LEU A 8 4.35 -18.17 -6.98
N SER A 9 5.66 -17.91 -7.06
CA SER A 9 6.21 -16.73 -7.74
C SER A 9 5.89 -16.72 -9.24
N ALA A 10 5.98 -17.87 -9.93
CA ALA A 10 5.65 -17.98 -11.36
C ALA A 10 4.16 -17.81 -11.66
N LEU A 11 3.29 -18.17 -10.73
CA LEU A 11 1.83 -17.97 -10.84
C LEU A 11 1.43 -16.48 -10.79
N PHE A 12 2.26 -15.60 -10.21
CA PHE A 12 2.05 -14.15 -10.28
C PHE A 12 2.40 -13.54 -11.65
N PHE A 13 3.19 -14.22 -12.50
CA PHE A 13 3.67 -13.67 -13.78
C PHE A 13 2.88 -14.14 -15.02
N ALA A 14 2.03 -15.17 -14.91
CA ALA A 14 1.41 -15.83 -16.07
C ALA A 14 -0.08 -15.48 -16.27
N SER A 15 -0.45 -14.20 -16.22
CA SER A 15 -1.83 -13.77 -16.51
C SER A 15 -1.85 -12.45 -17.29
N ASN A 16 -1.57 -12.54 -18.58
CA ASN A 16 -1.92 -11.54 -19.58
C ASN A 16 -2.99 -12.14 -20.51
N VAL A 17 -3.87 -11.28 -21.01
CA VAL A 17 -4.93 -11.53 -22.01
C VAL A 17 -6.30 -11.92 -21.43
N ILE A 18 -7.17 -10.92 -21.24
CA ILE A 18 -8.47 -10.69 -21.92
C ILE A 18 -9.02 -9.34 -21.43
N ALA A 19 -9.42 -8.48 -22.37
CA ALA A 19 -9.94 -7.13 -22.18
C ALA A 19 -11.48 -7.09 -22.05
N GLN A 20 -12.06 -6.06 -21.40
CA GLN A 20 -12.80 -4.97 -22.06
C GLN A 20 -13.45 -3.96 -21.10
N SER A 21 -13.67 -2.78 -21.68
CA SER A 21 -14.01 -1.45 -21.16
C SER A 21 -15.45 -1.22 -20.68
N SER A 22 -15.64 -0.29 -19.75
CA SER A 22 -16.64 0.78 -19.90
C SER A 22 -16.21 2.04 -19.12
N SER A 23 -16.33 3.19 -19.77
CA SER A 23 -15.92 4.50 -19.27
C SER A 23 -17.18 5.32 -19.00
N SER A 24 -17.26 5.99 -17.85
CA SER A 24 -18.30 6.98 -17.58
C SER A 24 -17.67 8.23 -17.00
N LYS A 25 -17.85 9.35 -17.71
CA LYS A 25 -17.51 10.71 -17.29
C LYS A 25 -18.69 11.26 -16.50
N ASN A 26 -18.43 11.98 -15.41
CA ASN A 26 -19.25 13.11 -15.00
C ASN A 26 -18.42 14.08 -14.16
N GLY A 27 -18.54 15.37 -14.48
CA GLY A 27 -17.92 16.47 -13.76
C GLY A 27 -18.97 17.41 -13.18
N GLN A 28 -18.56 18.18 -12.18
CA GLN A 28 -19.13 19.45 -11.68
C GLN A 28 -18.28 19.80 -10.46
N GLY A 29 -17.81 21.03 -10.19
CA GLY A 29 -18.21 22.34 -10.68
C GLY A 29 -18.50 23.22 -9.47
N ASP A 30 -17.47 23.54 -8.67
CA ASP A 30 -17.64 24.31 -7.42
C ASP A 30 -17.36 25.80 -7.61
N LYS A 31 -18.36 26.59 -7.19
CA LYS A 31 -18.41 28.05 -7.24
C LYS A 31 -17.49 28.67 -6.18
N ALA A 32 -16.66 29.60 -6.60
CA ALA A 32 -15.81 30.40 -5.74
C ALA A 32 -16.64 31.34 -4.84
N ALA A 33 -16.56 31.13 -3.53
CA ALA A 33 -17.01 32.09 -2.53
C ALA A 33 -15.99 33.23 -2.43
N LYS A 34 -16.50 34.46 -2.34
CA LYS A 34 -15.74 35.71 -2.29
C LYS A 34 -15.07 35.83 -0.91
N THR A 35 -13.79 35.50 -0.82
CA THR A 35 -12.97 35.59 0.40
C THR A 35 -12.52 37.03 0.66
N THR A 36 -12.90 37.56 1.82
CA THR A 36 -12.17 38.66 2.47
C THR A 36 -10.71 38.25 2.61
N ALA A 37 -9.77 39.13 2.28
CA ALA A 37 -8.33 38.85 2.31
C ALA A 37 -7.85 38.54 3.73
N THR A 38 -7.84 37.25 4.09
CA THR A 38 -7.23 36.76 5.32
C THR A 38 -5.73 36.94 5.20
N LYS A 39 -5.13 37.74 6.10
CA LYS A 39 -3.67 37.89 6.18
C LYS A 39 -3.03 36.51 6.38
N SER A 40 -1.93 36.24 5.68
CA SER A 40 -1.23 34.96 5.84
C SER A 40 -0.64 34.83 7.25
N ASN A 41 -0.37 33.59 7.70
CA ASN A 41 0.31 33.38 8.99
C ASN A 41 1.65 34.15 9.04
N LYS A 42 2.37 34.22 7.90
CA LYS A 42 3.64 34.95 7.77
C LYS A 42 3.48 36.46 7.99
N ASP A 43 2.43 37.07 7.43
CA ASP A 43 2.17 38.50 7.63
C ASP A 43 1.86 38.81 9.11
N ILE A 44 1.11 37.91 9.75
CA ILE A 44 0.75 38.05 11.16
C ILE A 44 1.99 37.93 12.04
N GLU A 45 2.85 36.95 11.79
CA GLU A 45 4.10 36.77 12.54
C GLU A 45 5.09 37.92 12.34
N THR A 46 5.18 38.47 11.12
CA THR A 46 6.04 39.63 10.87
C THR A 46 5.56 40.87 11.62
N SER A 47 4.24 40.96 11.89
CA SER A 47 3.63 42.06 12.66
C SER A 47 3.65 41.87 14.17
N CYS A 48 4.06 40.70 14.69
CA CYS A 48 3.98 40.37 16.11
C CYS A 48 5.33 39.90 16.68
N SER A 49 5.80 40.57 17.73
CA SER A 49 7.07 40.27 18.39
C SER A 49 6.92 39.64 19.79
N THR A 50 5.71 39.59 20.35
CA THR A 50 5.43 39.01 21.67
C THR A 50 4.20 38.11 21.65
N ALA A 51 4.06 37.24 22.66
CA ALA A 51 2.94 36.31 22.78
C ALA A 51 1.58 37.05 22.89
N GLU A 52 1.56 38.18 23.59
CA GLU A 52 0.35 39.00 23.79
C GLU A 52 -0.16 39.58 22.47
N CYS A 53 0.72 39.86 21.51
CA CYS A 53 0.32 40.33 20.19
C CYS A 53 -0.54 39.31 19.42
N PHE A 54 -0.36 38.02 19.69
CA PHE A 54 -1.14 36.97 19.06
C PHE A 54 -2.52 36.75 19.71
N ALA A 55 -2.81 37.40 20.85
CA ALA A 55 -4.09 37.26 21.54
C ALA A 55 -5.26 37.65 20.61
N GLY A 56 -6.25 36.77 20.49
CA GLY A 56 -7.41 36.97 19.62
C GLY A 56 -7.15 36.77 18.12
N LYS A 57 -5.90 36.48 17.71
CA LYS A 57 -5.59 36.10 16.32
C LYS A 57 -5.89 34.62 16.10
N LYS A 58 -6.42 34.31 14.93
CA LYS A 58 -6.67 32.93 14.48
C LYS A 58 -5.76 32.66 13.29
N LEU A 59 -4.86 31.71 13.44
CA LEU A 59 -3.94 31.27 12.40
C LEU A 59 -4.49 30.01 11.73
N SER A 60 -4.10 29.80 10.48
CA SER A 60 -4.39 28.56 9.76
C SER A 60 -3.47 27.44 10.27
N TYR A 61 -4.04 26.24 10.40
CA TYR A 61 -3.24 25.03 10.65
C TYR A 61 -2.83 24.42 9.30
N PHE A 62 -1.55 24.11 9.15
CA PHE A 62 -0.98 23.47 7.96
C PHE A 62 -0.47 22.07 8.29
N ILE A 63 -0.77 21.11 7.43
CA ILE A 63 -0.08 19.81 7.40
C ILE A 63 1.30 19.98 6.77
N VAL A 64 2.20 19.01 6.98
CA VAL A 64 3.49 18.97 6.29
C VAL A 64 3.24 18.94 4.80
N TYR A 65 3.92 19.79 4.02
CA TYR A 65 3.72 19.94 2.57
C TYR A 65 2.25 20.19 2.23
N SER A 66 1.65 21.26 2.76
CA SER A 66 0.25 21.56 2.45
C SER A 66 0.05 21.86 0.95
N PRO A 67 -1.19 21.83 0.44
CA PRO A 67 -1.46 22.14 -0.98
C PRO A 67 -0.99 23.53 -1.44
N GLU A 68 -0.79 24.45 -0.50
CA GLU A 68 -0.30 25.81 -0.73
C GLU A 68 1.24 25.89 -0.72
N CYS A 69 1.94 24.80 -0.37
CA CYS A 69 3.39 24.75 -0.35
C CYS A 69 3.97 24.90 -1.76
N THR A 70 4.92 25.83 -1.92
CA THR A 70 5.77 25.94 -3.11
C THR A 70 7.24 25.73 -2.76
N LYS A 71 8.07 25.54 -3.79
CA LYS A 71 9.50 25.32 -3.64
C LYS A 71 10.22 26.50 -2.98
N GLU A 72 9.75 27.72 -3.18
CA GLU A 72 10.32 28.93 -2.57
C GLU A 72 9.99 29.00 -1.07
N GLN A 73 8.95 28.30 -0.62
CA GLN A 73 8.40 28.35 0.73
C GLN A 73 8.77 27.14 1.60
N TYR A 74 9.73 26.30 1.21
CA TYR A 74 10.13 25.10 1.97
C TYR A 74 10.51 25.34 3.45
N LYS A 75 10.88 26.59 3.78
CA LYS A 75 11.21 27.01 5.16
C LYS A 75 10.02 27.63 5.90
N GLU A 76 8.88 27.80 5.26
CA GLU A 76 7.69 28.40 5.84
C GLU A 76 6.78 27.33 6.44
N GLU A 77 5.91 27.76 7.35
CA GLU A 77 4.94 26.89 8.02
C GLU A 77 4.10 26.06 7.05
N VAL A 78 3.68 26.68 5.94
CA VAL A 78 2.86 26.06 4.88
C VAL A 78 3.47 24.79 4.30
N CYS A 79 4.81 24.67 4.33
CA CYS A 79 5.54 23.50 3.85
C CYS A 79 6.04 22.59 4.99
N GLN A 80 6.39 23.16 6.14
CA GLN A 80 6.88 22.36 7.28
C GLN A 80 5.76 21.71 8.10
N GLY A 81 4.55 22.27 8.03
CA GLY A 81 3.44 21.92 8.90
C GLY A 81 3.53 22.62 10.27
N SER A 82 2.36 22.92 10.83
CA SER A 82 2.22 23.69 12.08
C SER A 82 2.87 23.02 13.29
N GLU A 83 2.81 21.70 13.38
CA GLU A 83 3.43 20.94 14.48
C GLU A 83 4.95 21.12 14.50
N THR A 84 5.61 20.96 13.36
CA THR A 84 7.06 21.17 13.22
C THR A 84 7.42 22.64 13.37
N TRP A 85 6.65 23.54 12.76
CA TRP A 85 6.86 24.98 12.83
C TRP A 85 6.82 25.53 14.25
N CYS A 86 5.83 25.11 15.05
CA CYS A 86 5.70 25.55 16.44
C CYS A 86 6.82 25.01 17.35
N SER A 87 7.47 23.92 16.95
CA SER A 87 8.63 23.34 17.64
C SER A 87 9.97 23.91 17.18
N ASP A 88 10.02 24.65 16.07
CA ASP A 88 11.27 25.08 15.47
C ASP A 88 11.87 26.35 16.11
N GLY A 89 13.19 26.34 16.29
CA GLY A 89 13.98 27.48 16.75
C GLY A 89 13.40 28.23 17.96
N ASN A 90 13.19 29.54 17.80
CA ASN A 90 12.69 30.43 18.85
C ASN A 90 11.16 30.55 18.88
N ARG A 91 10.42 29.73 18.13
CA ARG A 91 8.95 29.86 18.02
C ARG A 91 8.24 29.56 19.33
N ALA A 92 8.65 28.50 20.03
CA ALA A 92 8.12 28.22 21.37
C ALA A 92 8.31 29.41 22.32
N LYS A 93 9.42 30.16 22.21
CA LYS A 93 9.64 31.38 22.99
C LYS A 93 8.77 32.55 22.53
N LEU A 94 8.62 32.76 21.21
CA LEU A 94 7.78 33.81 20.63
C LEU A 94 6.31 33.66 21.04
N TYR A 95 5.80 32.44 21.04
CA TYR A 95 4.41 32.12 21.39
C TYR A 95 4.21 31.77 22.87
N GLY A 96 5.29 31.73 23.66
CA GLY A 96 5.30 31.32 25.07
C GLY A 96 5.38 29.80 25.30
N SER A 97 4.79 28.98 24.43
CA SER A 97 5.06 27.54 24.36
C SER A 97 4.68 26.97 22.99
N LYS A 98 5.03 25.69 22.73
CA LYS A 98 4.58 24.96 21.54
C LYS A 98 3.04 24.83 21.53
N GLU A 99 2.45 24.53 22.67
CA GLU A 99 1.01 24.31 22.84
C GLU A 99 0.25 25.59 22.56
N LYS A 100 0.68 26.73 23.10
CA LYS A 100 0.08 28.04 22.80
C LYS A 100 0.18 28.39 21.33
N CYS A 101 1.31 28.08 20.69
CA CYS A 101 1.47 28.24 19.25
C CYS A 101 0.42 27.42 18.48
N LEU A 102 0.18 26.17 18.89
CA LEU A 102 -0.82 25.30 18.25
C LEU A 102 -2.26 25.68 18.58
N GLU A 103 -2.57 26.20 19.76
CA GLU A 103 -3.92 26.65 20.14
C GLU A 103 -4.42 27.81 19.26
N LEU A 104 -3.50 28.68 18.83
CA LEU A 104 -3.81 29.76 17.89
C LEU A 104 -4.18 29.25 16.49
N ARG A 105 -3.83 28.00 16.18
CA ARG A 105 -4.05 27.37 14.89
C ARG A 105 -5.24 26.46 15.03
N ALA A 106 -6.39 26.92 14.53
CA ALA A 106 -7.59 26.12 14.60
C ALA A 106 -7.39 24.82 13.82
N LYS A 107 -7.18 23.71 14.55
CA LYS A 107 -7.19 22.38 13.97
C LYS A 107 -8.56 22.22 13.31
N PRO A 108 -8.63 21.99 12.00
CA PRO A 108 -9.90 21.89 11.32
C PRO A 108 -10.75 20.77 11.97
N PRO A 109 -12.06 21.03 12.18
CA PRO A 109 -12.92 20.28 13.10
C PRO A 109 -13.14 18.80 12.75
N ARG A 110 -12.66 18.37 11.58
CA ARG A 110 -12.57 16.98 11.14
C ARG A 110 -11.39 16.86 10.18
N GLN A 111 -10.22 16.51 10.67
CA GLN A 111 -9.18 16.01 9.78
C GLN A 111 -9.05 14.51 10.00
N GLY A 112 -9.90 13.78 9.25
CA GLY A 112 -9.38 12.58 8.62
C GLY A 112 -8.10 12.95 7.84
N LYS A 113 -7.27 11.94 7.58
CA LYS A 113 -6.04 12.17 6.84
C LYS A 113 -6.34 12.85 5.50
N ALA A 114 -5.44 13.70 4.99
CA ALA A 114 -5.64 14.35 3.71
C ALA A 114 -5.70 13.30 2.59
N ALA A 115 -6.60 13.48 1.62
CA ALA A 115 -6.78 12.50 0.55
C ALA A 115 -5.49 12.30 -0.25
N TRP A 116 -5.14 11.04 -0.50
CA TRP A 116 -3.97 10.68 -1.30
C TRP A 116 -4.11 11.20 -2.74
N GLN A 117 -3.14 11.96 -3.22
CA GLN A 117 -3.13 12.51 -4.58
C GLN A 117 -2.24 11.65 -5.50
N PRO A 118 -2.78 11.05 -6.58
CA PRO A 118 -1.94 10.44 -7.60
C PRO A 118 -1.20 11.52 -8.39
N ASN A 119 -0.09 11.15 -9.02
CA ASN A 119 0.62 12.05 -9.93
C ASN A 119 -0.30 12.50 -11.07
N ALA A 120 -0.40 13.81 -11.29
CA ALA A 120 -1.21 14.34 -12.37
C ALA A 120 -0.59 14.00 -13.73
N LYS A 121 -1.46 13.75 -14.74
CA LYS A 121 -1.03 13.65 -16.13
C LYS A 121 -1.18 15.02 -16.80
N GLY A 122 -0.11 15.51 -17.44
CA GLY A 122 -0.13 16.73 -18.25
C GLY A 122 0.65 17.91 -17.65
N ASP A 123 0.44 19.10 -18.22
CA ASP A 123 1.13 20.32 -17.82
C ASP A 123 0.53 20.87 -16.51
N CYS A 124 1.16 20.52 -15.39
CA CYS A 124 0.84 21.06 -14.09
C CYS A 124 2.05 21.82 -13.49
N PRO A 125 1.82 22.80 -12.60
CA PRO A 125 2.90 23.50 -11.91
C PRO A 125 3.73 22.49 -11.10
N LYS A 126 5.02 22.37 -11.44
CA LYS A 126 5.91 21.26 -11.06
C LYS A 126 6.14 21.08 -9.55
N ASP A 127 5.65 21.98 -8.71
CA ASP A 127 6.05 22.07 -7.30
C ASP A 127 4.87 21.97 -6.31
N THR A 128 3.70 21.51 -6.77
CA THR A 128 2.53 21.31 -5.89
C THR A 128 2.25 19.83 -5.69
N GLU A 129 1.75 19.42 -4.51
CA GLU A 129 1.35 18.02 -4.25
C GLU A 129 0.32 17.52 -5.25
N LYS A 130 -0.62 18.40 -5.67
CA LYS A 130 -1.62 18.08 -6.68
C LYS A 130 -1.02 17.69 -8.03
N CYS A 131 0.12 18.27 -8.38
CA CYS A 131 0.82 17.98 -9.62
C CYS A 131 1.73 16.75 -9.48
N LEU A 132 2.58 16.79 -8.45
CA LEU A 132 3.60 15.78 -8.20
C LEU A 132 3.02 14.44 -7.73
N GLY A 133 1.85 14.46 -7.08
CA GLY A 133 1.32 13.37 -6.29
C GLY A 133 1.92 13.33 -4.88
N THR A 134 1.17 12.78 -3.93
CA THR A 134 1.54 12.71 -2.51
C THR A 134 2.86 11.97 -2.29
N GLU A 135 3.08 10.85 -3.01
CA GLU A 135 4.32 10.08 -2.90
C GLU A 135 5.52 10.94 -3.27
N ALA A 136 5.54 11.53 -4.46
CA ALA A 136 6.68 12.35 -4.87
C ALA A 136 6.85 13.59 -3.98
N ALA A 137 5.75 14.26 -3.63
CA ALA A 137 5.76 15.44 -2.75
C ALA A 137 6.39 15.16 -1.38
N CYS A 138 5.95 14.09 -0.69
CA CYS A 138 6.51 13.73 0.60
C CYS A 138 7.97 13.25 0.48
N PHE A 139 8.34 12.59 -0.62
CA PHE A 139 9.71 12.13 -0.85
C PHE A 139 10.67 13.25 -1.25
N LEU A 140 10.20 14.42 -1.73
CA LEU A 140 11.06 15.60 -1.87
C LEU A 140 11.62 16.09 -0.52
N LEU A 141 11.01 15.66 0.60
CA LEU A 141 11.49 15.94 1.94
C LEU A 141 12.59 14.96 2.39
N SER A 142 12.98 13.96 1.59
CA SER A 142 13.83 12.84 2.02
C SER A 142 15.33 13.11 2.08
N ASN A 143 15.80 14.35 2.12
CA ASN A 143 17.21 14.63 2.44
C ASN A 143 17.51 14.07 3.85
N ASP A 144 18.73 13.59 4.12
CA ASP A 144 19.07 12.78 5.31
C ASP A 144 18.60 13.37 6.66
N VAL A 145 18.50 14.69 6.76
CA VAL A 145 18.07 15.44 7.95
C VAL A 145 16.55 15.39 8.19
N LYS A 146 15.74 14.92 7.23
CA LYS A 146 14.28 15.12 7.19
C LYS A 146 13.45 13.84 6.97
N LYS A 147 14.02 12.66 7.20
CA LYS A 147 13.25 11.38 7.12
C LYS A 147 12.02 11.37 8.03
N ASP A 148 12.12 11.98 9.21
CA ASP A 148 10.97 12.11 10.13
C ASP A 148 9.86 12.98 9.53
N LEU A 149 10.23 14.02 8.76
CA LEU A 149 9.28 14.90 8.10
C LEU A 149 8.60 14.19 6.92
N GLN A 150 9.32 13.33 6.19
CA GLN A 150 8.75 12.47 5.16
C GLN A 150 7.71 11.50 5.76
N GLN A 151 8.05 10.83 6.87
CA GLN A 151 7.12 9.93 7.56
C GLN A 151 5.89 10.68 8.11
N LEU A 152 6.11 11.86 8.70
CA LEU A 152 5.02 12.72 9.17
C LEU A 152 4.12 13.13 8.00
N CYS A 153 4.72 13.52 6.86
CA CYS A 153 3.99 13.84 5.64
C CYS A 153 3.08 12.69 5.22
N LEU A 154 3.63 11.47 5.06
CA LEU A 154 2.84 10.29 4.68
C LEU A 154 1.77 9.92 5.71
N SER A 155 2.07 10.00 7.01
CA SER A 155 1.12 9.66 8.08
C SER A 155 -0.10 10.58 8.14
N GLN A 156 0.04 11.80 7.64
CA GLN A 156 -1.03 12.81 7.55
C GLN A 156 -1.90 12.63 6.30
N ARG A 157 -1.60 11.68 5.41
CA ARG A 157 -2.42 11.34 4.23
C ARG A 157 -3.08 9.98 4.37
N GLU A 158 -4.22 9.84 3.71
CA GLU A 158 -4.80 8.54 3.45
C GLU A 158 -3.75 7.66 2.76
N GLY A 159 -3.74 6.37 3.06
CA GLY A 159 -2.81 5.46 2.42
C GLY A 159 -3.09 5.38 0.92
N PRO A 160 -2.07 5.28 0.05
CA PRO A 160 -2.29 4.93 -1.34
C PRO A 160 -3.13 3.65 -1.44
N PRO A 161 -4.10 3.59 -2.36
CA PRO A 161 -4.88 2.37 -2.56
C PRO A 161 -3.97 1.22 -3.00
N PHE A 162 -4.25 0.03 -2.49
CA PHE A 162 -3.61 -1.19 -2.95
C PHE A 162 -4.19 -1.57 -4.32
N MET A 163 -3.33 -1.73 -5.33
CA MET A 163 -3.74 -2.05 -6.70
C MET A 163 -3.49 -3.52 -7.01
N ILE A 164 -4.48 -4.19 -7.58
CA ILE A 164 -4.29 -5.50 -8.20
C ILE A 164 -3.76 -5.33 -9.64
N PRO A 165 -3.08 -6.34 -10.23
CA PRO A 165 -2.66 -6.27 -11.63
C PRO A 165 -3.86 -6.02 -12.57
N ASN A 166 -3.64 -5.23 -13.62
CA ASN A 166 -4.66 -4.82 -14.59
C ASN A 166 -5.89 -4.13 -13.96
N SER A 167 -5.67 -3.32 -12.91
CA SER A 167 -6.72 -2.46 -12.35
C SER A 167 -7.22 -1.43 -13.36
N GLY A 168 -8.41 -0.88 -13.11
CA GLY A 168 -9.05 0.10 -14.00
C GLY A 168 -8.14 1.26 -14.40
N GLY A 169 -8.18 1.66 -15.67
CA GLY A 169 -7.37 2.76 -16.20
C GLY A 169 -5.98 2.35 -16.71
N CYS A 170 -5.62 1.07 -16.67
CA CYS A 170 -4.45 0.56 -17.39
C CYS A 170 -4.72 0.52 -18.91
N THR A 171 -4.05 1.37 -19.68
CA THR A 171 -4.17 1.41 -21.15
C THR A 171 -3.18 0.48 -21.86
N ASP A 172 -2.06 0.17 -21.20
CA ASP A 172 -1.03 -0.73 -21.70
C ASP A 172 -0.59 -1.69 -20.57
N PRO A 173 -0.86 -3.00 -20.67
CA PRO A 173 -0.42 -3.99 -19.67
C PRO A 173 1.10 -4.03 -19.44
N LYS A 174 1.90 -3.49 -20.38
CA LYS A 174 3.35 -3.40 -20.26
C LYS A 174 3.81 -2.11 -19.59
N ALA A 175 2.91 -1.18 -19.27
CA ALA A 175 3.28 0.06 -18.60
C ALA A 175 3.84 -0.20 -17.20
N GLU A 176 4.81 0.64 -16.79
CA GLU A 176 5.41 0.60 -15.44
C GLU A 176 4.53 1.26 -14.37
N GLU A 177 3.26 1.51 -14.68
CA GLU A 177 2.31 2.08 -13.74
C GLU A 177 1.81 1.04 -12.74
N GLU A 178 1.65 1.44 -11.48
CA GLU A 178 1.23 0.54 -10.41
C GLU A 178 -0.11 -0.14 -10.71
N ARG A 179 -1.08 0.58 -11.28
CA ARG A 179 -2.38 0.01 -11.67
C ARG A 179 -2.29 -1.09 -12.73
N CYS A 180 -1.24 -1.10 -13.55
CA CYS A 180 -1.04 -2.11 -14.59
C CYS A 180 -0.37 -3.36 -14.02
N GLN A 181 0.71 -3.17 -13.27
CA GLN A 181 1.50 -4.27 -12.72
C GLN A 181 0.90 -4.86 -11.43
N GLY A 182 0.12 -4.08 -10.69
CA GLY A 182 -0.30 -4.34 -9.32
C GLY A 182 0.77 -3.93 -8.30
N THR A 183 0.34 -3.55 -7.11
CA THR A 183 1.18 -3.03 -6.02
C THR A 183 2.38 -3.91 -5.71
N ILE A 184 2.19 -5.23 -5.61
CA ILE A 184 3.27 -6.15 -5.24
C ILE A 184 4.37 -6.15 -6.29
N ALA A 185 4.02 -6.32 -7.57
CA ALA A 185 5.00 -6.36 -8.66
C ALA A 185 5.65 -4.98 -8.88
N TRP A 186 4.86 -3.92 -8.75
CA TRP A 186 5.33 -2.55 -8.85
C TRP A 186 6.32 -2.21 -7.72
N CYS A 187 5.97 -2.46 -6.45
CA CYS A 187 6.89 -2.25 -5.33
C CYS A 187 8.16 -3.10 -5.46
N ASN A 188 8.06 -4.34 -5.93
CA ASN A 188 9.25 -5.18 -6.16
C ASN A 188 10.23 -4.57 -7.17
N SER A 189 9.74 -3.87 -8.19
CA SER A 189 10.57 -3.30 -9.27
C SER A 189 10.93 -1.83 -9.06
N GLN A 190 10.10 -1.06 -8.36
CA GLN A 190 10.21 0.41 -8.29
C GLN A 190 10.66 0.94 -6.93
N PHE A 191 10.68 0.13 -5.85
CA PHE A 191 10.94 0.66 -4.50
C PHE A 191 12.22 1.50 -4.39
N ASN A 192 13.33 1.01 -4.94
CA ASN A 192 14.61 1.73 -4.96
C ASN A 192 14.53 3.04 -5.76
N LYS A 193 13.92 3.00 -6.95
CA LYS A 193 13.78 4.17 -7.84
C LYS A 193 12.90 5.26 -7.21
N LYS A 194 11.96 4.84 -6.36
CA LYS A 194 11.02 5.72 -5.66
C LYS A 194 11.52 6.16 -4.28
N GLY A 195 12.71 5.72 -3.85
CA GLY A 195 13.34 6.14 -2.60
C GLY A 195 12.85 5.41 -1.36
N TYR A 196 12.12 4.30 -1.50
CA TYR A 196 11.69 3.48 -0.36
C TYR A 196 12.89 2.73 0.23
N ALA A 197 12.91 2.57 1.55
CA ALA A 197 13.95 1.80 2.22
C ALA A 197 13.91 0.31 1.85
N SER A 198 12.72 -0.25 1.62
CA SER A 198 12.54 -1.61 1.13
C SER A 198 11.24 -1.77 0.35
N LYS A 199 11.14 -2.86 -0.42
CA LYS A 199 9.87 -3.29 -1.03
C LYS A 199 8.75 -3.51 0.00
N TYR A 200 9.08 -3.87 1.25
CA TYR A 200 8.09 -4.10 2.30
C TYR A 200 7.49 -2.79 2.80
N ASP A 201 8.31 -1.73 2.91
CA ASP A 201 7.82 -0.40 3.30
C ASP A 201 6.88 0.19 2.25
N CYS A 202 7.19 -0.04 0.97
CA CYS A 202 6.32 0.33 -0.15
C CYS A 202 4.94 -0.35 -0.05
N ILE A 203 4.90 -1.65 0.28
CA ILE A 203 3.66 -2.43 0.40
C ILE A 203 2.91 -2.06 1.70
N LEU A 204 3.63 -1.85 2.80
CA LEU A 204 3.06 -1.47 4.09
C LEU A 204 2.39 -0.09 4.02
N LEU A 205 2.99 0.86 3.29
CA LEU A 205 2.38 2.19 3.07
C LEU A 205 0.98 2.09 2.43
N ARG A 206 0.72 1.04 1.66
CA ARG A 206 -0.56 0.74 0.99
C ARG A 206 -1.51 -0.08 1.87
N GLY A 207 -1.20 -0.19 3.17
CA GLY A 207 -2.03 -0.86 4.17
C GLY A 207 -1.89 -2.39 4.20
N LEU A 208 -0.94 -2.98 3.49
CA LEU A 208 -0.73 -4.43 3.51
C LEU A 208 0.51 -4.80 4.34
N GLU A 209 0.31 -5.35 5.53
CA GLU A 209 1.40 -5.92 6.31
C GLU A 209 1.77 -7.31 5.75
N LEU A 210 2.61 -7.32 4.71
CA LEU A 210 2.92 -8.53 3.95
C LEU A 210 3.43 -9.69 4.81
N LYS A 211 4.16 -9.41 5.89
CA LYS A 211 4.66 -10.44 6.82
C LYS A 211 3.55 -11.10 7.61
N ALA A 212 2.61 -10.31 8.15
CA ALA A 212 1.43 -10.84 8.83
C ALA A 212 0.57 -11.64 7.85
N PHE A 213 0.30 -11.08 6.66
CA PHE A 213 -0.45 -11.75 5.61
C PHE A 213 0.18 -13.11 5.21
N GLU A 214 1.50 -13.16 4.98
CA GLU A 214 2.18 -14.41 4.65
C GLU A 214 2.09 -15.45 5.78
N THR A 215 2.14 -14.99 7.03
CA THR A 215 2.02 -15.84 8.21
C THR A 215 0.62 -16.43 8.30
N ASP A 216 -0.40 -15.58 8.21
CA ASP A 216 -1.81 -15.97 8.24
C ASP A 216 -2.14 -16.91 7.07
N TYR A 217 -1.63 -16.61 5.87
CA TYR A 217 -1.80 -17.45 4.70
C TYR A 217 -1.15 -18.83 4.87
N LYS A 218 0.07 -18.90 5.43
CA LYS A 218 0.75 -20.17 5.71
C LYS A 218 -0.03 -21.00 6.72
N GLN A 219 -0.47 -20.39 7.82
CA GLN A 219 -1.17 -21.09 8.89
C GLN A 219 -2.60 -21.48 8.50
N GLY A 220 -3.32 -20.58 7.83
CA GLY A 220 -4.73 -20.77 7.49
C GLY A 220 -4.96 -21.63 6.25
N LEU A 221 -4.03 -21.65 5.29
CA LEU A 221 -4.20 -22.40 4.04
C LEU A 221 -3.16 -23.50 3.85
N ILE A 222 -1.87 -23.18 3.97
CA ILE A 222 -0.81 -24.13 3.58
C ILE A 222 -0.71 -25.30 4.55
N GLU A 223 -0.68 -25.06 5.86
CA GLU A 223 -0.54 -26.13 6.84
C GLU A 223 -1.75 -27.10 6.85
N PRO A 224 -3.02 -26.65 6.80
CA PRO A 224 -4.16 -27.56 6.70
C PRO A 224 -4.17 -28.40 5.41
N VAL A 225 -3.82 -27.79 4.27
CA VAL A 225 -3.71 -28.52 2.99
C VAL A 225 -2.60 -29.56 3.07
N LYS A 226 -1.45 -29.21 3.62
CA LYS A 226 -0.32 -30.13 3.84
C LYS A 226 -0.70 -31.28 4.76
N ALA A 227 -1.38 -31.01 5.88
CA ALA A 227 -1.87 -32.05 6.79
C ALA A 227 -2.85 -33.00 6.09
N SER A 228 -3.74 -32.47 5.25
CA SER A 228 -4.70 -33.26 4.47
C SER A 228 -4.01 -34.15 3.44
N ILE A 229 -3.05 -33.61 2.68
CA ILE A 229 -2.24 -34.37 1.71
C ILE A 229 -1.49 -35.51 2.40
N LEU A 230 -0.87 -35.25 3.56
CA LEU A 230 -0.16 -36.27 4.32
C LEU A 230 -1.10 -37.37 4.83
N SER A 231 -2.29 -37.00 5.32
CA SER A 231 -3.31 -37.96 5.77
C SER A 231 -3.80 -38.85 4.63
N TRP A 232 -4.16 -38.26 3.49
CA TRP A 232 -4.58 -39.01 2.30
C TRP A 232 -3.46 -39.87 1.73
N GLY A 233 -2.22 -39.36 1.71
CA GLY A 233 -1.05 -40.14 1.30
C GLY A 233 -0.87 -41.41 2.14
N LYS A 234 -1.04 -41.32 3.47
CA LYS A 234 -1.02 -42.51 4.35
C LYS A 234 -2.09 -43.53 3.96
N ASN A 235 -3.30 -43.08 3.64
CA ASN A 235 -4.38 -43.97 3.21
C ASN A 235 -4.10 -44.64 1.86
N VAL A 236 -3.57 -43.88 0.89
CA VAL A 236 -3.16 -44.41 -0.42
C VAL A 236 -2.09 -45.50 -0.25
N THR A 237 -1.05 -45.24 0.55
CA THR A 237 -0.01 -46.21 0.86
C THR A 237 -0.57 -47.47 1.52
N ARG A 238 -1.42 -47.30 2.55
CA ARG A 238 -2.02 -48.43 3.26
C ARG A 238 -2.87 -49.29 2.34
N ASN A 239 -3.69 -48.68 1.49
CA ASN A 239 -4.57 -49.39 0.57
C ASN A 239 -3.78 -50.14 -0.50
N ALA A 240 -2.70 -49.55 -1.03
CA ALA A 240 -1.81 -50.21 -1.98
C ALA A 240 -1.13 -51.43 -1.36
N ALA A 241 -0.63 -51.31 -0.12
CA ALA A 241 -0.02 -52.42 0.60
C ALA A 241 -1.02 -53.55 0.87
N ILE A 242 -2.22 -53.24 1.39
CA ILE A 242 -3.27 -54.23 1.64
C ILE A 242 -3.66 -54.97 0.35
N ARG A 243 -3.76 -54.25 -0.77
CA ARG A 243 -4.09 -54.85 -2.06
C ARG A 243 -3.05 -55.86 -2.54
N GLU A 244 -1.76 -55.57 -2.37
CA GLU A 244 -0.71 -56.54 -2.73
C GLU A 244 -0.65 -57.72 -1.75
N ILE A 245 -0.92 -57.50 -0.46
CA ILE A 245 -1.06 -58.60 0.52
C ILE A 245 -2.20 -59.55 0.11
N MET A 246 -3.37 -59.01 -0.24
CA MET A 246 -4.53 -59.80 -0.68
C MET A 246 -4.29 -60.56 -1.99
N ARG A 247 -3.28 -60.16 -2.77
CA ARG A 247 -2.85 -60.83 -4.01
C ARG A 247 -1.70 -61.81 -3.80
N ASN A 248 -1.30 -62.06 -2.54
CA ASN A 248 -0.09 -62.81 -2.20
C ASN A 248 1.18 -62.26 -2.90
N GLY A 249 1.26 -60.93 -3.06
CA GLY A 249 2.39 -60.25 -3.69
C GLY A 249 3.62 -60.17 -2.77
N THR A 250 4.80 -59.95 -3.38
CA THR A 250 6.05 -59.75 -2.63
C THR A 250 6.16 -58.32 -2.07
N ALA A 251 7.14 -58.08 -1.20
CA ALA A 251 7.45 -56.75 -0.69
C ALA A 251 7.81 -55.76 -1.82
N GLU A 252 8.52 -56.22 -2.85
CA GLU A 252 8.88 -55.42 -4.03
C GLU A 252 7.63 -55.03 -4.83
N ALA A 253 6.68 -55.97 -4.99
CA ALA A 253 5.40 -55.69 -5.63
C ALA A 253 4.61 -54.64 -4.85
N ALA A 254 4.54 -54.76 -3.51
CA ALA A 254 3.93 -53.76 -2.62
C ALA A 254 4.58 -52.38 -2.77
N GLN A 255 5.91 -52.30 -2.75
CA GLN A 255 6.63 -51.04 -2.91
C GLN A 255 6.36 -50.39 -4.27
N LYS A 256 6.34 -51.17 -5.36
CA LYS A 256 6.01 -50.67 -6.70
C LYS A 256 4.58 -50.16 -6.80
N SER A 257 3.63 -50.87 -6.18
CA SER A 257 2.22 -50.52 -6.12
C SER A 257 2.01 -49.21 -5.34
N ILE A 258 2.68 -49.07 -4.18
CA ILE A 258 2.68 -47.83 -3.38
C ILE A 258 3.24 -46.66 -4.19
N ALA A 259 4.40 -46.83 -4.84
CA ALA A 259 5.03 -45.77 -5.62
C ALA A 259 4.12 -45.29 -6.77
N THR A 260 3.48 -46.23 -7.47
CA THR A 260 2.55 -45.95 -8.56
C THR A 260 1.32 -45.18 -8.08
N ASP A 261 0.66 -45.67 -7.04
CA ASP A 261 -0.55 -45.04 -6.50
C ASP A 261 -0.25 -43.66 -5.90
N MET A 262 0.88 -43.51 -5.22
CA MET A 262 1.32 -42.23 -4.67
C MET A 262 1.62 -41.21 -5.77
N SER A 263 2.27 -41.63 -6.86
CA SER A 263 2.50 -40.75 -8.02
C SER A 263 1.18 -40.27 -8.60
N GLY A 264 0.24 -41.19 -8.86
CA GLY A 264 -1.08 -40.84 -9.39
C GLY A 264 -1.89 -39.94 -8.46
N PHE A 265 -1.76 -40.11 -7.14
CA PHE A 265 -2.36 -39.22 -6.14
C PHE A 265 -1.75 -37.81 -6.19
N MET A 266 -0.42 -37.69 -6.25
CA MET A 266 0.26 -36.40 -6.33
C MET A 266 -0.06 -35.65 -7.63
N ASP A 267 -0.19 -36.36 -8.76
CA ASP A 267 -0.63 -35.76 -10.03
C ASP A 267 -2.06 -35.20 -9.92
N LYS A 268 -2.98 -35.95 -9.30
CA LYS A 268 -4.35 -35.48 -9.03
C LYS A 268 -4.37 -34.24 -8.14
N ILE A 269 -3.57 -34.21 -7.07
CA ILE A 269 -3.44 -33.02 -6.22
C ILE A 269 -2.93 -31.85 -7.04
N LYS A 270 -1.85 -32.04 -7.81
CA LYS A 270 -1.25 -30.98 -8.63
C LYS A 270 -2.27 -30.39 -9.61
N SER A 271 -2.99 -31.23 -10.35
CA SER A 271 -4.03 -30.77 -11.26
C SER A 271 -5.20 -30.09 -10.53
N SER A 272 -5.59 -30.58 -9.35
CA SER A 272 -6.63 -29.95 -8.54
C SER A 272 -6.21 -28.57 -8.05
N LEU A 273 -5.01 -28.44 -7.51
CA LEU A 273 -4.43 -27.17 -7.07
C LEU A 273 -4.32 -26.21 -8.25
N GLN A 274 -3.80 -26.64 -9.41
CA GLN A 274 -3.73 -25.77 -10.59
C GLN A 274 -5.11 -25.25 -11.02
N ARG A 275 -6.14 -26.11 -11.05
CA ARG A 275 -7.52 -25.71 -11.39
C ARG A 275 -8.11 -24.75 -10.36
N GLN A 276 -7.89 -24.99 -9.07
CA GLN A 276 -8.35 -24.13 -7.99
C GLN A 276 -7.58 -22.80 -7.95
N THR A 277 -6.27 -22.83 -8.21
CA THR A 277 -5.42 -21.64 -8.26
C THR A 277 -5.87 -20.69 -9.37
N LEU A 278 -6.11 -21.20 -10.57
CA LEU A 278 -6.55 -20.37 -11.70
C LEU A 278 -7.93 -19.73 -11.47
N LYS A 279 -8.89 -20.45 -10.89
CA LYS A 279 -10.27 -19.96 -10.77
C LYS A 279 -10.57 -19.29 -9.43
N ASN A 280 -10.12 -19.90 -8.33
CA ASN A 280 -10.56 -19.53 -6.99
C ASN A 280 -9.49 -18.73 -6.25
N MET A 281 -8.21 -18.88 -6.57
CA MET A 281 -7.17 -18.14 -5.85
C MET A 281 -7.13 -16.68 -6.27
N GLN A 282 -7.40 -16.33 -7.54
CA GLN A 282 -7.53 -14.92 -7.91
C GLN A 282 -8.73 -14.25 -7.20
N SER A 283 -9.92 -14.88 -7.26
CA SER A 283 -11.10 -14.37 -6.57
C SER A 283 -10.96 -14.39 -5.04
N GLY A 284 -10.38 -15.45 -4.49
CA GLY A 284 -10.19 -15.65 -3.06
C GLY A 284 -9.08 -14.77 -2.47
N MET A 285 -7.98 -14.59 -3.20
CA MET A 285 -6.91 -13.66 -2.82
C MET A 285 -7.41 -12.22 -2.91
N ARG A 286 -8.20 -11.88 -3.94
CA ARG A 286 -8.89 -10.58 -4.01
C ARG A 286 -9.78 -10.38 -2.79
N LYS A 287 -10.70 -11.31 -2.48
CA LYS A 287 -11.57 -11.22 -1.30
C LYS A 287 -10.80 -11.18 0.03
N GLY A 288 -9.70 -11.92 0.12
CA GLY A 288 -8.81 -11.93 1.28
C GLY A 288 -8.11 -10.59 1.47
N LEU A 289 -7.58 -10.02 0.39
CA LEU A 289 -6.99 -8.69 0.37
C LEU A 289 -8.04 -7.61 0.65
N GLU A 290 -9.25 -7.72 0.10
CA GLU A 290 -10.36 -6.81 0.37
C GLU A 290 -10.73 -6.79 1.85
N LYS A 291 -10.83 -7.98 2.45
CA LYS A 291 -11.09 -8.12 3.88
C LYS A 291 -9.95 -7.57 4.73
N TYR A 292 -8.70 -7.80 4.33
CA TYR A 292 -7.52 -7.39 5.10
C TYR A 292 -7.25 -5.88 5.00
N ALA A 293 -7.42 -5.30 3.80
CA ALA A 293 -7.21 -3.89 3.55
C ALA A 293 -8.42 -3.02 3.95
N GLU A 294 -9.52 -3.63 4.40
CA GLU A 294 -10.81 -2.98 4.66
C GLU A 294 -11.29 -2.12 3.48
N GLN A 295 -10.89 -2.50 2.26
CA GLN A 295 -11.11 -1.76 1.02
C GLN A 295 -11.62 -2.70 -0.06
N LYS A 296 -12.58 -2.22 -0.84
CA LYS A 296 -13.07 -2.97 -2.01
C LYS A 296 -12.08 -2.77 -3.17
N LEU A 297 -11.39 -3.84 -3.54
CA LEU A 297 -10.46 -3.93 -4.67
C LEU A 297 -11.19 -4.26 -5.96
#